data_AF-A0A2P2JLP1-F1
#
_entry.id   AF-A0A2P2JLP1-F1
#
_cell.length_a   1.000
_cell.length_b   1.000
_cell.length_c   1.000
_cell.angle_alpha   90.00
_cell.angle_beta   90.00
_cell.angle_gamma   90.00
#
_symmetry.space_group_name_H-M   'P 1'
#
loop_
_entity.id
_entity.type
_entity.pdbx_description
1 polymer ?
#
loop_
_entity_poly.entity_id
_entity_poly.type
_entity_poly.pdbx_seq_one_letter_code
_entity_poly.pdbx_strand_id
1 'polypeptide(L)'
;MMKINRDHAGGNEKIKQLLPGIKVYGGSLDKVLGCTDKVENGDNLCLGPHVNILALHTPCHTKGHISYYVTGKEGEDPAVFTGDTLFIAGCGKFFEGTAEQMYQSLCVTLGSLPRPTQVYCGHEYTVKNLLFALTIEPGNLKMQQKLSWAQQQRRAGLPTIPSTIEEEMETNPFMRVDLPDLKARVGCQLPVEALQKLRQLKDNWRG
;
A
#
# COMPACT_ATOMS: atom_id res chain seq x y z
N MET A 1 -20.53 8.47 2.79
CA MET A 1 -19.24 9.13 3.04
C MET A 1 -18.53 8.32 4.11
N MET A 2 -17.54 7.52 3.73
CA MET A 2 -16.74 6.82 4.73
C MET A 2 -15.95 7.90 5.48
N LYS A 3 -16.06 7.94 6.80
CA LYS A 3 -15.16 8.76 7.60
C LYS A 3 -13.75 8.19 7.36
N ILE A 4 -12.78 9.06 7.16
CA ILE A 4 -11.36 8.68 7.13
C ILE A 4 -11.07 7.67 8.21
N ASN A 5 -10.23 6.70 7.85
CA ASN A 5 -10.03 5.52 8.65
C ASN A 5 -9.52 5.93 10.05
N ARG A 6 -10.36 5.68 11.08
CA ARG A 6 -10.18 6.20 12.44
C ARG A 6 -8.96 5.60 13.13
N ASP A 7 -8.63 4.37 12.78
CA ASP A 7 -7.39 3.66 13.09
C ASP A 7 -6.13 4.35 12.54
N HIS A 8 -6.22 5.17 11.48
CA HIS A 8 -5.08 5.94 10.93
C HIS A 8 -5.03 7.37 11.47
N ALA A 9 -6.13 8.13 11.41
CA ALA A 9 -6.14 9.57 11.74
C ALA A 9 -6.75 9.91 13.11
N GLY A 10 -7.29 8.92 13.84
CA GLY A 10 -8.04 9.16 15.08
C GLY A 10 -7.19 9.70 16.22
N GLY A 11 -5.87 9.50 16.20
CA GLY A 11 -4.93 9.99 17.21
C GLY A 11 -4.49 11.44 17.03
N ASN A 12 -4.75 12.05 15.87
CA ASN A 12 -4.12 13.32 15.47
C ASN A 12 -4.41 14.48 16.42
N GLU A 13 -5.67 14.68 16.82
CA GLU A 13 -6.02 15.77 17.75
C GLU A 13 -5.38 15.58 19.13
N LYS A 14 -5.26 14.33 19.60
CA LYS A 14 -4.62 14.05 20.89
C LYS A 14 -3.13 14.35 20.83
N ILE A 15 -2.45 13.98 19.74
CA ILE A 15 -1.04 14.30 19.52
C ILE A 15 -0.83 15.81 19.48
N LYS A 16 -1.69 16.58 18.81
CA LYS A 16 -1.61 18.05 18.78
C LYS A 16 -1.75 18.70 20.15
N GLN A 17 -2.60 18.17 21.01
CA GLN A 17 -2.73 18.64 22.39
C GLN A 17 -1.46 18.35 23.20
N LEU A 18 -0.82 17.20 22.98
CA LEU A 18 0.40 16.79 23.70
C LEU A 18 1.66 17.51 23.18
N LEU A 19 1.69 17.86 21.90
CA LEU A 19 2.82 18.50 21.23
C LEU A 19 2.35 19.76 20.49
N PRO A 20 2.18 20.89 21.19
CA PRO A 20 1.79 22.15 20.56
C PRO A 20 2.76 22.54 19.44
N GLY A 21 2.21 22.91 18.28
CA GLY A 21 3.00 23.30 17.10
C GLY A 21 3.42 22.14 16.20
N ILE A 22 3.09 20.88 16.53
CA ILE A 22 3.32 19.76 15.61
C ILE A 22 2.51 19.94 14.31
N LYS A 23 3.16 19.71 13.18
CA LYS A 23 2.51 19.68 11.87
C LYS A 23 1.88 18.32 11.63
N VAL A 24 0.63 18.31 11.18
CA VAL A 24 -0.11 17.11 10.78
C VAL A 24 -0.42 17.23 9.30
N TYR A 25 0.28 16.41 8.51
CA TYR A 25 0.12 16.36 7.06
C TYR A 25 -0.99 15.39 6.65
N GLY A 26 -1.72 15.72 5.59
CA GLY A 26 -2.76 14.84 5.04
C GLY A 26 -3.24 15.28 3.66
N GLY A 27 -3.75 14.34 2.87
CA GLY A 27 -4.20 14.62 1.49
C GLY A 27 -5.30 15.69 1.43
N SER A 28 -5.17 16.63 0.49
CA SER A 28 -6.06 17.80 0.39
C SER A 28 -7.53 17.46 0.12
N LEU A 29 -7.77 16.30 -0.52
CA LEU A 29 -9.08 15.77 -0.90
C LEU A 29 -9.78 14.99 0.23
N ASP A 30 -9.03 14.60 1.26
CA ASP A 30 -9.55 13.91 2.43
C ASP A 30 -9.71 14.90 3.60
N LYS A 31 -10.80 14.78 4.36
CA LYS A 31 -11.03 15.55 5.61
C LYS A 31 -10.20 15.02 6.79
N VAL A 32 -8.88 14.93 6.64
CA VAL A 32 -7.96 14.31 7.62
C VAL A 32 -8.12 15.00 8.97
N LEU A 33 -8.53 14.23 9.99
CA LEU A 33 -8.76 14.75 11.33
C LEU A 33 -7.46 15.35 11.89
N GLY A 34 -7.53 16.53 12.50
CA GLY A 34 -6.36 17.21 13.03
C GLY A 34 -5.38 17.78 12.01
N CYS A 35 -5.58 17.58 10.70
CA CYS A 35 -4.67 18.07 9.66
C CYS A 35 -4.46 19.59 9.75
N THR A 36 -3.20 20.01 9.74
CA THR A 36 -2.77 21.41 9.74
C THR A 36 -2.21 21.82 8.38
N ASP A 37 -1.59 20.87 7.67
CA ASP A 37 -0.87 21.12 6.43
C ASP A 37 -1.37 20.12 5.37
N LYS A 38 -2.19 20.59 4.43
CA LYS A 38 -2.67 19.74 3.34
C LYS A 38 -1.57 19.52 2.31
N VAL A 39 -1.54 18.31 1.75
CA VAL A 39 -0.61 17.95 0.66
C VAL A 39 -1.36 17.43 -0.56
N GLU A 40 -0.78 17.67 -1.72
CA GLU A 40 -1.23 17.17 -3.03
C GLU A 40 -0.17 16.28 -3.66
N ASN A 41 -0.47 15.74 -4.84
CA ASN A 41 0.50 14.94 -5.58
C ASN A 41 1.72 15.77 -5.98
N GLY A 42 2.93 15.27 -5.68
CA GLY A 42 4.18 15.93 -6.05
C GLY A 42 4.68 16.95 -5.04
N ASP A 43 3.93 17.22 -3.96
CA ASP A 43 4.42 18.06 -2.88
C ASP A 43 5.65 17.43 -2.21
N ASN A 44 6.64 18.27 -1.93
CA ASN A 44 7.86 17.87 -1.25
C ASN A 44 7.91 18.45 0.16
N LEU A 45 8.23 17.60 1.11
CA LEU A 45 8.45 17.96 2.52
C LEU A 45 9.86 17.54 2.92
N CYS A 46 10.45 18.24 3.89
CA CYS A 46 11.72 17.86 4.47
C CYS A 46 11.56 17.66 5.98
N LEU A 47 12.12 16.58 6.51
CA LEU A 47 12.28 16.36 7.95
C LEU A 47 13.76 16.47 8.31
N GLY A 48 14.18 17.68 8.68
CA GLY A 48 15.61 17.98 8.84
C GLY A 48 16.35 18.01 7.50
N PRO A 49 17.69 17.98 7.51
CA PRO A 49 18.51 18.24 6.32
C PRO A 49 18.67 17.05 5.36
N HIS A 50 18.26 15.84 5.77
CA HIS A 50 18.58 14.61 5.03
C HIS A 50 17.37 13.76 4.65
N VAL A 51 16.20 14.02 5.23
CA VAL A 51 14.99 13.24 4.96
C VAL A 51 14.10 14.05 4.05
N ASN A 52 13.95 13.62 2.81
CA ASN A 52 13.03 14.20 1.84
C ASN A 52 11.82 13.29 1.71
N ILE A 53 10.64 13.89 1.62
CA ILE A 53 9.38 13.19 1.50
C ILE A 53 8.63 13.74 0.29
N LEU A 54 8.35 12.87 -0.66
CA LEU A 54 7.48 13.14 -1.81
C LEU A 54 6.09 12.58 -1.53
N ALA A 55 5.08 13.45 -1.56
CA ALA A 55 3.68 13.04 -1.47
C ALA A 55 3.21 12.47 -2.81
N LEU A 56 2.74 11.22 -2.79
CA LEU A 56 2.22 10.50 -3.95
C LEU A 56 0.71 10.30 -3.80
N HIS A 57 -0.08 10.92 -4.66
CA HIS A 57 -1.52 10.71 -4.66
C HIS A 57 -1.83 9.31 -5.20
N THR A 58 -2.49 8.52 -4.36
CA THR A 58 -2.76 7.10 -4.60
C THR A 58 -4.25 6.80 -4.39
N PRO A 59 -5.15 7.44 -5.16
CA PRO A 59 -6.58 7.32 -4.95
C PRO A 59 -7.07 5.90 -5.23
N CYS A 60 -7.93 5.38 -4.36
CA CYS A 60 -8.89 4.30 -4.63
C CYS A 60 -9.55 3.88 -3.31
N HIS A 61 -8.72 3.55 -2.31
CA HIS A 61 -9.21 3.18 -0.99
C HIS A 61 -10.00 4.34 -0.35
N THR A 62 -9.40 5.52 -0.33
CA THR A 62 -10.11 6.80 -0.21
C THR A 62 -9.77 7.67 -1.42
N LYS A 63 -10.56 8.71 -1.67
CA LYS A 63 -10.30 9.64 -2.78
C LYS A 63 -9.04 10.47 -2.56
N GLY A 64 -8.74 10.83 -1.32
CA GLY A 64 -7.58 11.65 -0.95
C GLY A 64 -6.40 10.89 -0.39
N HIS A 65 -6.30 9.57 -0.60
CA HIS A 65 -5.20 8.78 -0.05
C HIS A 65 -3.84 9.25 -0.60
N ILE A 66 -2.89 9.51 0.30
CA ILE A 66 -1.50 9.88 -0.02
C ILE A 66 -0.58 8.77 0.49
N SER A 67 0.33 8.33 -0.37
CA SER A 67 1.49 7.54 0.03
C SER A 67 2.69 8.48 0.14
N TYR A 68 3.56 8.27 1.14
CA TYR A 68 4.73 9.13 1.36
C TYR A 68 5.99 8.38 0.98
N TYR A 69 6.62 8.77 -0.12
CA TYR A 69 7.92 8.24 -0.54
C TYR A 69 9.03 9.04 0.12
N VAL A 70 9.91 8.35 0.84
CA VAL A 70 10.92 8.94 1.71
C VAL A 70 12.30 8.53 1.22
N THR A 71 13.16 9.51 1.00
CA THR A 71 14.57 9.31 0.68
C THR A 71 15.45 9.93 1.75
N GLY A 72 16.56 9.25 2.04
CA GLY A 72 17.54 9.63 3.05
C GLY A 72 18.86 10.09 2.45
N LYS A 73 19.95 9.73 3.12
CA LYS A 73 21.32 9.99 2.64
C LYS A 73 21.66 9.08 1.45
N GLU A 74 22.67 9.48 0.69
CA GLU A 74 23.21 8.64 -0.37
C GLU A 74 23.64 7.27 0.18
N GLY A 75 23.24 6.20 -0.51
CA GLY A 75 23.49 4.81 -0.10
C GLY A 75 22.45 4.21 0.84
N GLU A 76 21.47 4.98 1.33
CA GLU A 76 20.33 4.44 2.07
C GLU A 76 19.20 4.04 1.10
N ASP A 77 18.61 2.85 1.31
CA ASP A 77 17.44 2.44 0.55
C ASP A 77 16.24 3.35 0.86
N PRO A 78 15.48 3.79 -0.16
CA PRO A 78 14.26 4.55 0.06
C PRO A 78 13.20 3.76 0.84
N ALA A 79 12.21 4.46 1.39
CA ALA A 79 11.03 3.86 1.98
C ALA A 79 9.75 4.47 1.40
N VAL A 80 8.64 3.74 1.43
CA VAL A 80 7.31 4.27 1.09
C VAL A 80 6.27 3.83 2.12
N PHE A 81 5.61 4.82 2.71
CA PHE A 81 4.47 4.61 3.61
C PHE A 81 3.20 4.62 2.77
N THR A 82 2.56 3.46 2.65
CA THR A 82 1.52 3.20 1.63
C THR A 82 0.10 3.15 2.18
N GLY A 83 -0.06 3.30 3.50
CA GLY A 83 -1.35 3.27 4.16
C GLY A 83 -2.15 2.03 3.77
N ASP A 84 -3.36 2.26 3.27
CA ASP A 84 -4.29 1.21 2.85
C ASP A 84 -4.37 1.05 1.33
N THR A 85 -3.44 1.65 0.56
CA THR A 85 -3.35 1.44 -0.89
C THR A 85 -2.66 0.12 -1.21
N LEU A 86 -1.38 -0.02 -0.81
CA LEU A 86 -0.58 -1.22 -1.00
C LEU A 86 -0.37 -1.92 0.35
N PHE A 87 -0.63 -3.23 0.40
CA PHE A 87 -0.23 -4.08 1.51
C PHE A 87 0.77 -5.10 1.01
N ILE A 88 1.53 -5.72 1.92
CA ILE A 88 2.36 -6.87 1.56
C ILE A 88 1.45 -7.98 0.99
N ALA A 89 1.74 -8.38 -0.25
CA ALA A 89 0.99 -9.32 -1.07
C ALA A 89 -0.50 -8.98 -1.29
N GLY A 90 -0.92 -7.72 -1.08
CA GLY A 90 -2.31 -7.31 -1.25
C GLY A 90 -2.51 -5.83 -1.58
N CYS A 91 -3.76 -5.41 -1.61
CA CYS A 91 -4.15 -4.00 -1.71
C CYS A 91 -5.40 -3.70 -0.89
N GLY A 92 -5.69 -2.42 -0.72
CA GLY A 92 -6.93 -1.92 -0.13
C GLY A 92 -8.18 -2.37 -0.84
N LYS A 93 -9.31 -2.32 -0.11
CA LYS A 93 -10.64 -2.34 -0.74
C LYS A 93 -10.89 -1.01 -1.46
N PHE A 94 -11.66 -1.07 -2.55
CA PHE A 94 -11.95 0.09 -3.40
C PHE A 94 -13.21 0.80 -2.86
N PHE A 95 -13.12 1.42 -1.69
CA PHE A 95 -14.31 2.01 -1.06
C PHE A 95 -14.79 3.27 -1.77
N GLU A 96 -13.87 4.09 -2.27
CA GLU A 96 -14.22 5.39 -2.85
C GLU A 96 -13.63 5.64 -4.25
N GLY A 97 -13.17 4.57 -4.90
CA GLY A 97 -12.55 4.64 -6.22
C GLY A 97 -12.72 3.38 -7.06
N THR A 98 -12.00 3.33 -8.18
CA THR A 98 -12.17 2.31 -9.23
C THR A 98 -10.92 1.43 -9.40
N ALA A 99 -11.05 0.35 -10.17
CA ALA A 99 -9.90 -0.48 -10.54
C ALA A 99 -8.87 0.29 -11.37
N GLU A 100 -9.28 1.21 -12.24
CA GLU A 100 -8.37 2.08 -13.00
C GLU A 100 -7.52 2.92 -12.04
N GLN A 101 -8.15 3.49 -11.00
CA GLN A 101 -7.44 4.30 -10.00
C GLN A 101 -6.50 3.45 -9.16
N MET A 102 -6.91 2.25 -8.75
CA MET A 102 -6.02 1.34 -8.03
C MET A 102 -4.87 0.85 -8.92
N TYR A 103 -5.13 0.54 -10.20
CA TYR A 103 -4.10 0.16 -11.16
C TYR A 103 -3.07 1.27 -11.33
N GLN A 104 -3.53 2.52 -11.54
CA GLN A 104 -2.67 3.69 -11.63
C GLN A 104 -1.85 3.86 -10.33
N SER A 105 -2.47 3.71 -9.16
CA SER A 105 -1.80 3.84 -7.87
C SER A 105 -0.74 2.76 -7.65
N LEU A 106 -1.08 1.49 -7.89
CA LEU A 106 -0.20 0.35 -7.61
C LEU A 106 0.86 0.15 -8.69
N CYS A 107 0.43 -0.03 -9.95
CA CYS A 107 1.30 -0.51 -11.02
C CYS A 107 2.10 0.62 -11.68
N VAL A 108 1.56 1.84 -11.70
CA VAL A 108 2.22 3.00 -12.33
C VAL A 108 2.93 3.85 -11.28
N THR A 109 2.21 4.39 -10.29
CA THR A 109 2.80 5.29 -9.30
C THR A 109 3.75 4.55 -8.36
N LEU A 110 3.26 3.59 -7.58
CA LEU A 110 4.10 2.86 -6.61
C LEU A 110 5.05 1.87 -7.30
N GLY A 111 4.60 1.22 -8.37
CA GLY A 111 5.38 0.26 -9.15
C GLY A 111 6.56 0.89 -9.91
N SER A 112 6.55 2.21 -10.17
CA SER A 112 7.69 2.91 -10.78
C SER A 112 8.77 3.33 -9.78
N LEU A 113 8.53 3.17 -8.47
CA LEU A 113 9.54 3.45 -7.45
C LEU A 113 10.74 2.49 -7.59
N PRO A 114 11.94 2.89 -7.13
CA PRO A 114 13.11 2.03 -7.16
C PRO A 114 12.83 0.66 -6.50
N ARG A 115 13.30 -0.41 -7.12
CA ARG A 115 13.15 -1.80 -6.65
C ARG A 115 13.47 -2.01 -5.15
N PRO A 116 14.55 -1.45 -4.59
CA PRO A 116 14.88 -1.65 -3.17
C PRO A 116 14.00 -0.82 -2.21
N THR A 117 13.08 0.01 -2.71
CA THR A 117 12.21 0.84 -1.86
C THR A 117 11.44 -0.03 -0.88
N GLN A 118 11.64 0.21 0.41
CA GLN A 118 11.00 -0.52 1.49
C GLN A 118 9.53 -0.12 1.62
N VAL A 119 8.62 -1.08 1.70
CA VAL A 119 7.17 -0.85 1.79
C VAL A 119 6.71 -0.98 3.24
N TYR A 120 6.19 0.12 3.79
CA TYR A 120 5.57 0.19 5.11
C TYR A 120 4.07 0.44 4.96
N CYS A 121 3.26 -0.61 5.10
CA CYS A 121 1.80 -0.55 4.92
C CYS A 121 1.03 -0.44 6.24
N GLY A 122 -0.25 -0.06 6.17
CA GLY A 122 -1.07 0.27 7.34
C GLY A 122 -1.51 -0.92 8.21
N HIS A 123 -1.51 -2.14 7.68
CA HIS A 123 -2.08 -3.31 8.38
C HIS A 123 -1.27 -4.58 8.22
N GLU A 124 -1.32 -5.41 9.26
CA GLU A 124 -0.69 -6.72 9.34
C GLU A 124 -1.58 -7.82 8.70
N TYR A 125 -1.80 -7.71 7.39
CA TYR A 125 -2.63 -8.63 6.60
C TYR A 125 -1.85 -9.66 5.78
N THR A 126 -0.52 -9.64 5.86
CA THR A 126 0.40 -10.40 5.01
C THR A 126 0.06 -11.88 4.88
N VAL A 127 -0.17 -12.58 6.01
CA VAL A 127 -0.52 -14.02 5.98
C VAL A 127 -1.83 -14.27 5.20
N LYS A 128 -2.87 -13.48 5.48
CA LYS A 128 -4.16 -13.62 4.77
C LYS A 128 -4.04 -13.25 3.30
N ASN A 129 -3.26 -12.22 2.99
CA ASN A 129 -3.01 -11.79 1.62
C ASN A 129 -2.29 -12.87 0.80
N LEU A 130 -1.25 -13.50 1.37
CA LEU A 130 -0.50 -14.58 0.72
C LEU A 130 -1.32 -15.85 0.56
N LEU A 131 -2.14 -16.21 1.56
CA LEU A 131 -3.09 -17.33 1.44
C LEU A 131 -4.05 -17.11 0.26
N PHE A 132 -4.62 -15.91 0.13
CA PHE A 132 -5.43 -15.55 -1.03
C PHE A 132 -4.62 -15.60 -2.34
N ALA A 133 -3.42 -15.02 -2.36
CA ALA A 133 -2.57 -14.97 -3.54
C ALA A 133 -2.26 -16.37 -4.09
N LEU A 134 -2.02 -17.35 -3.21
CA LEU A 134 -1.79 -18.74 -3.59
C LEU A 134 -3.03 -19.46 -4.11
N THR A 135 -4.24 -18.95 -3.89
CA THR A 135 -5.44 -19.46 -4.60
C THR A 135 -5.44 -19.07 -6.09
N ILE A 136 -4.75 -17.98 -6.44
CA ILE A 136 -4.63 -17.47 -7.81
C ILE A 136 -3.40 -18.08 -8.50
N GLU A 137 -2.23 -18.00 -7.85
CA GLU A 137 -0.95 -18.49 -8.38
C GLU A 137 -0.37 -19.62 -7.49
N PRO A 138 -0.99 -20.81 -7.43
CA PRO A 138 -0.58 -21.88 -6.50
C PRO A 138 0.86 -22.38 -6.72
N GLY A 139 1.40 -22.24 -7.94
CA GLY A 139 2.76 -22.62 -8.31
C GLY A 139 3.83 -21.55 -8.03
N ASN A 140 3.47 -20.38 -7.50
CA ASN A 140 4.45 -19.31 -7.24
C ASN A 140 5.28 -19.61 -5.98
N LEU A 141 6.51 -20.11 -6.17
CA LEU A 141 7.42 -20.47 -5.08
C LEU A 141 7.79 -19.29 -4.17
N LYS A 142 7.90 -18.07 -4.72
CA LYS A 142 8.20 -16.86 -3.93
C LYS A 142 7.06 -16.56 -2.95
N MET A 143 5.80 -16.67 -3.39
CA MET A 143 4.63 -16.53 -2.51
C MET A 143 4.58 -17.61 -1.43
N GLN A 144 4.90 -18.86 -1.77
CA GLN A 144 4.94 -19.96 -0.79
C GLN A 144 6.03 -19.73 0.29
N GLN A 145 7.22 -19.31 -0.13
CA GLN A 145 8.32 -18.98 0.78
C GLN A 145 7.98 -17.78 1.67
N LYS A 146 7.44 -16.70 1.08
CA LYS A 146 7.01 -15.51 1.84
C LYS A 146 5.89 -15.86 2.82
N LEU A 147 4.97 -16.78 2.50
CA LEU A 147 3.93 -17.24 3.41
C LEU A 147 4.53 -17.99 4.61
N SER A 148 5.46 -18.92 4.37
CA SER A 148 6.15 -19.64 5.45
C SER A 148 6.88 -18.68 6.38
N TRP A 149 7.63 -17.72 5.81
CA TRP A 149 8.30 -16.67 6.56
C TRP A 149 7.31 -15.82 7.37
N ALA A 150 6.23 -15.34 6.76
CA ALA A 150 5.23 -14.51 7.43
C ALA A 150 4.58 -15.25 8.59
N GLN A 151 4.24 -16.55 8.43
CA GLN A 151 3.71 -17.38 9.50
C GLN A 151 4.71 -17.59 10.65
N GLN A 152 6.02 -17.67 10.36
CA GLN A 152 7.05 -17.73 11.41
C GLN A 152 7.15 -16.40 12.18
N GLN A 153 7.21 -15.27 11.47
CA GLN A 153 7.22 -13.93 12.07
C GLN A 153 6.01 -13.73 12.98
N ARG A 154 4.80 -14.05 12.50
CA ARG A 154 3.57 -13.88 13.28
C ARG A 154 3.51 -14.80 14.50
N ARG A 155 4.02 -16.03 14.42
CA ARG A 155 4.13 -16.93 15.58
C ARG A 155 5.10 -16.40 16.64
N ALA A 156 6.14 -15.68 16.22
CA ALA A 156 7.09 -15.01 17.11
C ALA A 156 6.61 -13.64 17.62
N GLY A 157 5.40 -13.19 17.25
CA GLY A 157 4.90 -11.85 17.62
C GLY A 157 5.58 -10.70 16.87
N LEU A 158 6.31 -10.98 15.80
CA LEU A 158 7.04 -9.99 15.00
C LEU A 158 6.17 -9.46 13.83
N PRO A 159 6.39 -8.21 13.41
CA PRO A 159 5.76 -7.67 12.21
C PRO A 159 6.29 -8.35 10.94
N THR A 160 5.51 -8.25 9.87
CA THR A 160 5.93 -8.67 8.52
C THR A 160 6.34 -7.51 7.62
N ILE A 161 6.30 -6.28 8.13
CA ILE A 161 6.88 -5.10 7.48
C ILE A 161 8.35 -4.90 7.91
N PRO A 162 9.17 -4.26 7.05
CA PRO A 162 8.86 -3.90 5.67
C PRO A 162 8.96 -5.10 4.69
N SER A 163 8.34 -4.96 3.50
CA SER A 163 8.78 -5.65 2.28
C SER A 163 9.53 -4.69 1.36
N THR A 164 9.80 -5.04 0.10
CA THR A 164 10.27 -4.10 -0.93
C THR A 164 9.36 -4.06 -2.15
N ILE A 165 9.45 -3.00 -2.96
CA ILE A 165 8.74 -2.93 -4.26
C ILE A 165 9.11 -4.12 -5.15
N GLU A 166 10.38 -4.56 -5.13
CA GLU A 166 10.81 -5.78 -5.82
C GLU A 166 10.05 -7.02 -5.35
N GLU A 167 9.97 -7.26 -4.03
CA GLU A 167 9.24 -8.40 -3.49
C GLU A 167 7.76 -8.37 -3.84
N GLU A 168 7.12 -7.19 -3.84
CA GLU A 168 5.71 -7.05 -4.20
C GLU A 168 5.47 -7.38 -5.69
N MET A 169 6.40 -7.03 -6.59
CA MET A 169 6.30 -7.44 -7.99
C MET A 169 6.40 -8.97 -8.19
N GLU A 170 7.03 -9.69 -7.26
CA GLU A 170 7.13 -11.15 -7.29
C GLU A 170 5.96 -11.85 -6.59
N THR A 171 5.38 -11.22 -5.56
CA THR A 171 4.49 -11.89 -4.59
C THR A 171 3.10 -11.28 -4.42
N ASN A 172 2.82 -10.12 -5.03
CA ASN A 172 1.54 -9.44 -4.90
C ASN A 172 0.70 -9.59 -6.19
N PRO A 173 -0.40 -10.36 -6.19
CA PRO A 173 -1.18 -10.58 -7.41
C PRO A 173 -1.77 -9.29 -7.98
N PHE A 174 -1.98 -8.25 -7.16
CA PHE A 174 -2.50 -6.95 -7.61
C PHE A 174 -1.46 -6.08 -8.31
N MET A 175 -0.16 -6.30 -8.06
CA MET A 175 0.94 -5.64 -8.79
C MET A 175 1.43 -6.45 -9.99
N ARG A 176 0.81 -7.60 -10.26
CA ARG A 176 1.20 -8.57 -11.29
C ARG A 176 0.16 -8.69 -12.40
N VAL A 177 -0.82 -7.78 -12.44
CA VAL A 177 -1.96 -7.81 -13.36
C VAL A 177 -1.62 -7.61 -14.83
N ASP A 178 -0.40 -7.15 -15.12
CA ASP A 178 0.12 -7.08 -16.49
C ASP A 178 0.59 -8.44 -17.03
N LEU A 179 0.89 -9.40 -16.15
CA LEU A 179 1.42 -10.70 -16.57
C LEU A 179 0.36 -11.50 -17.33
N PRO A 180 0.67 -12.00 -18.55
CA PRO A 180 -0.26 -12.81 -19.34
C PRO A 180 -0.83 -13.99 -18.57
N ASP A 181 0.01 -14.71 -17.82
CA ASP A 181 -0.40 -15.87 -17.03
C ASP A 181 -1.40 -15.51 -15.94
N LEU A 182 -1.21 -14.38 -15.25
CA LEU A 182 -2.14 -13.95 -14.20
C LEU A 182 -3.48 -13.54 -14.82
N LYS A 183 -3.46 -12.79 -15.92
CA LYS A 183 -4.67 -12.43 -16.69
C LYS A 183 -5.42 -13.67 -17.17
N ALA A 184 -4.72 -14.67 -17.70
CA ALA A 184 -5.31 -15.94 -18.12
C ALA A 184 -5.95 -16.70 -16.95
N ARG A 185 -5.29 -16.76 -15.79
CA ARG A 185 -5.81 -17.41 -14.57
C ARG A 185 -7.10 -16.78 -14.07
N VAL A 186 -7.23 -15.46 -14.20
CA VAL A 186 -8.47 -14.77 -13.85
C VAL A 186 -9.42 -14.61 -15.04
N GLY A 187 -9.09 -15.10 -16.24
CA GLY A 187 -9.96 -15.03 -17.42
C GLY A 187 -10.24 -13.60 -17.89
N CYS A 188 -9.22 -12.74 -17.90
CA CYS A 188 -9.27 -11.36 -18.39
C CYS A 188 -8.21 -11.14 -19.48
N GLN A 189 -8.35 -10.08 -20.27
CA GLN A 189 -7.35 -9.69 -21.29
C GLN A 189 -6.63 -8.41 -20.92
N LEU A 190 -7.33 -7.49 -20.24
CA LEU A 190 -6.80 -6.21 -19.83
C LEU A 190 -6.37 -6.22 -18.34
N PRO A 191 -5.25 -5.56 -17.98
CA PRO A 191 -4.77 -5.50 -16.60
C PRO A 191 -5.79 -4.93 -15.61
N VAL A 192 -6.50 -3.87 -16.00
CA VAL A 192 -7.53 -3.23 -15.16
C VAL A 192 -8.69 -4.18 -14.87
N GLU A 193 -9.14 -4.94 -15.87
CA GLU A 193 -10.19 -5.97 -15.69
C GLU A 193 -9.72 -7.08 -14.75
N ALA A 194 -8.48 -7.54 -14.91
CA ALA A 194 -7.87 -8.54 -14.05
C ALA A 194 -7.79 -8.04 -12.59
N LEU A 195 -7.40 -6.78 -12.39
CA LEU A 195 -7.33 -6.13 -11.08
C LEU A 195 -8.72 -6.03 -10.42
N GLN A 196 -9.74 -5.58 -11.18
CA GLN A 196 -11.12 -5.51 -10.71
C GLN A 196 -11.63 -6.89 -10.28
N LYS A 197 -11.38 -7.93 -11.11
CA LYS A 197 -11.81 -9.29 -10.82
C LYS A 197 -11.08 -9.90 -9.62
N LEU A 198 -9.77 -9.71 -9.51
CA LEU A 198 -9.01 -10.11 -8.32
C LEU A 198 -9.55 -9.48 -7.04
N ARG A 199 -9.89 -8.19 -7.10
CA ARG A 199 -10.45 -7.49 -5.94
C ARG A 199 -11.78 -8.12 -5.51
N GLN A 200 -12.66 -8.38 -6.45
CA GLN A 200 -13.95 -9.05 -6.21
C GLN A 200 -13.77 -10.47 -5.64
N LEU A 201 -12.81 -11.25 -6.17
CA LEU A 201 -12.48 -12.57 -5.63
C LEU A 201 -12.00 -12.46 -4.18
N LYS A 202 -11.08 -11.54 -3.88
CA LYS A 202 -10.56 -11.34 -2.51
C LYS A 202 -11.62 -10.83 -1.53
N ASP A 203 -12.58 -10.02 -2.00
CA ASP A 203 -13.64 -9.50 -1.15
C ASP A 203 -14.67 -10.56 -0.74
N ASN A 204 -14.84 -11.61 -1.57
CA ASN A 204 -15.72 -12.75 -1.29
C ASN A 204 -14.99 -13.96 -0.69
N TRP A 205 -13.65 -13.93 -0.64
CA TRP A 205 -12.84 -14.98 -0.07
C TRP A 205 -12.91 -14.97 1.47
N ARG A 206 -13.20 -16.12 2.09
CA ARG A 206 -13.52 -16.22 3.52
C ARG A 206 -12.36 -16.61 4.43
N GLY A 207 -11.14 -16.70 3.90
CA GLY A 207 -9.98 -17.16 4.64
C GLY A 207 -9.81 -18.67 4.56
#